data_AF-A0A1Z5LEC4-F1
#
_entry.id   AF-A0A1Z5LEC4-F1
#
_cell.length_a   1.000
_cell.length_b   1.000
_cell.length_c   1.000
_cell.angle_alpha   90.00
_cell.angle_beta   90.00
_cell.angle_gamma   90.00
#
_symmetry.space_group_name_H-M   'P 1'
#
loop_
_entity.id
_entity.type
_entity.pdbx_description
1 polymer ?
#
loop_
_entity_poly.entity_id
_entity_poly.type
_entity_poly.pdbx_seq_one_letter_code
_entity_poly.pdbx_strand_id
1 'polypeptide(L)'
;MAVALLYLTVFHSIAATSSHISSESVAEGQRRYEELVSQTPRYGPCWREAIENLEVGCKQLTDDVQTRLALEFTNCLLEKTGGTRYICPRSIPLSQCDDMKKMENRHFPTFTSFFTHTQVICLFLQEQLWHEQTGMTIASLSES
;
A
#
# COMPACT_ATOMS: atom_id res chain seq x y z
N MET A 1 64.31 5.00 -6.88
CA MET A 1 63.56 3.77 -7.28
C MET A 1 62.60 3.27 -6.20
N ALA A 2 62.98 3.20 -4.92
CA ALA A 2 62.11 2.69 -3.85
C ALA A 2 60.79 3.49 -3.64
N VAL A 3 60.83 4.81 -3.79
CA VAL A 3 59.67 5.69 -3.59
C VAL A 3 58.57 5.46 -4.66
N ALA A 4 58.97 5.22 -5.92
CA ALA A 4 58.02 4.94 -7.00
C ALA A 4 57.31 3.59 -6.83
N LEU A 5 58.02 2.59 -6.29
CA LEU A 5 57.45 1.28 -5.97
C LEU A 5 56.43 1.35 -4.84
N LEU A 6 56.67 2.19 -3.83
CA LEU A 6 55.71 2.43 -2.75
C LEU A 6 54.44 3.12 -3.24
N TYR A 7 54.54 4.07 -4.17
CA TYR A 7 53.36 4.70 -4.76
C TYR A 7 52.53 3.72 -5.60
N LEU A 8 53.18 2.85 -6.36
CA LEU A 8 52.52 1.82 -7.17
C LEU A 8 51.80 0.78 -6.31
N THR A 9 52.42 0.32 -5.22
CA THR A 9 51.77 -0.64 -4.30
C THR A 9 50.60 -0.02 -3.56
N VAL A 10 50.72 1.23 -3.12
CA VAL A 10 49.61 1.97 -2.50
C VAL A 10 48.46 2.17 -3.49
N PHE A 11 48.74 2.52 -4.74
CA PHE A 11 47.70 2.64 -5.78
C PHE A 11 47.00 1.31 -6.10
N HIS A 12 47.75 0.20 -6.16
CA HIS A 12 47.18 -1.13 -6.42
C HIS A 12 46.30 -1.60 -5.26
N SER A 13 46.72 -1.34 -4.02
CA SER A 13 45.92 -1.63 -2.83
C SER A 13 44.65 -0.79 -2.78
N ILE A 14 44.71 0.52 -3.08
CA ILE A 14 43.53 1.40 -3.11
C ILE A 14 42.54 0.98 -4.21
N ALA A 15 43.04 0.59 -5.39
CA ALA A 15 42.20 0.10 -6.48
C ALA A 15 41.54 -1.25 -6.17
N ALA A 16 42.21 -2.13 -5.41
CA ALA A 16 41.65 -3.41 -4.97
C ALA A 16 40.55 -3.24 -3.91
N THR A 17 40.67 -2.24 -3.01
CA THR A 17 39.66 -1.99 -1.98
C THR A 17 38.37 -1.39 -2.56
N SER A 18 38.44 -0.60 -3.63
CA SER A 18 37.23 -0.04 -4.27
C SER A 18 36.41 -1.10 -5.03
N SER A 19 37.03 -2.20 -5.46
CA SER A 19 36.36 -3.33 -6.12
C SER A 19 35.61 -4.28 -5.19
N HIS A 20 35.57 -4.00 -3.87
CA HIS A 20 35.04 -4.93 -2.86
C HIS A 20 33.60 -4.63 -2.40
N ILE A 21 32.86 -3.77 -3.12
CA ILE A 21 31.41 -3.94 -3.23
C ILE A 21 31.21 -5.05 -4.25
N SER A 22 31.25 -6.31 -3.80
CA SER A 22 31.11 -7.45 -4.70
C SER A 22 29.74 -7.38 -5.38
N SER A 23 29.67 -7.70 -6.67
CA SER A 23 28.39 -7.82 -7.40
C SER A 23 27.40 -8.75 -6.70
N GLU A 24 27.92 -9.73 -5.95
CA GLU A 24 27.16 -10.62 -5.09
C GLU A 24 26.47 -9.90 -3.92
N SER A 25 27.16 -8.97 -3.24
CA SER A 25 26.55 -8.16 -2.17
C SER A 25 25.45 -7.23 -2.70
N VAL A 26 25.60 -6.73 -3.92
CA VAL A 26 24.58 -5.92 -4.60
C VAL A 26 23.39 -6.79 -5.00
N ALA A 27 23.61 -7.99 -5.54
CA ALA A 27 22.56 -8.92 -5.93
C ALA A 27 21.75 -9.43 -4.72
N GLU A 28 22.42 -9.71 -3.60
CA GLU A 28 21.77 -10.07 -2.33
C GLU A 28 20.92 -8.91 -1.79
N GLY A 29 21.47 -7.69 -1.79
CA GLY A 29 20.74 -6.49 -1.38
C GLY A 29 19.50 -6.23 -2.24
N GLN A 30 19.63 -6.40 -3.56
CA GLN A 30 18.54 -6.28 -4.52
C GLN A 30 17.43 -7.29 -4.22
N ARG A 31 17.77 -8.57 -4.01
CA ARG A 31 16.80 -9.63 -3.72
C ARG A 31 16.03 -9.35 -2.43
N ARG A 32 16.72 -8.96 -1.35
CA ARG A 32 16.08 -8.60 -0.08
C ARG A 32 15.19 -7.37 -0.19
N TYR A 33 15.61 -6.38 -0.97
CA TYR A 33 14.81 -5.20 -1.25
C TYR A 33 13.52 -5.58 -2.00
N GLU A 34 13.62 -6.40 -3.03
CA GLU A 34 12.47 -6.89 -3.80
C GLU A 34 11.53 -7.73 -2.93
N GLU A 35 12.07 -8.57 -2.05
CA GLU A 35 11.27 -9.33 -1.07
C GLU A 35 10.52 -8.40 -0.11
N LEU A 36 11.21 -7.43 0.51
CA LEU A 36 10.59 -6.44 1.40
C LEU A 36 9.51 -5.62 0.70
N VAL A 37 9.76 -5.18 -0.53
CA VAL A 37 8.79 -4.43 -1.34
C VAL A 37 7.59 -5.29 -1.70
N SER A 38 7.79 -6.57 -2.00
CA SER A 38 6.70 -7.52 -2.31
C SER A 38 5.80 -7.81 -1.09
N GLN A 39 6.37 -7.80 0.11
CA GLN A 39 5.66 -8.07 1.37
C GLN A 39 5.05 -6.80 2.00
N THR A 40 5.46 -5.60 1.55
CA THR A 40 4.91 -4.35 2.07
C THR A 40 3.60 -4.03 1.38
N PRO A 41 2.46 -3.97 2.09
CA PRO A 41 1.19 -3.59 1.49
C PRO A 41 1.33 -2.21 0.84
N ARG A 42 1.06 -2.13 -0.46
CA ARG A 42 1.09 -0.85 -1.19
C ARG A 42 0.14 0.18 -0.57
N TYR A 43 -0.92 -0.30 0.09
CA TYR A 43 -1.89 0.47 0.84
C TYR A 43 -2.00 -0.04 2.27
N GLY A 44 -2.18 0.87 3.23
CA GLY A 44 -2.28 0.52 4.64
C GLY A 44 -3.49 -0.37 4.97
N PRO A 45 -3.50 -1.03 6.14
CA PRO A 45 -4.48 -2.04 6.52
C PRO A 45 -5.93 -1.55 6.42
N CYS A 46 -6.22 -0.29 6.78
CA CYS A 46 -7.57 0.28 6.67
C CYS A 46 -8.13 0.18 5.24
N TRP A 47 -7.32 0.48 4.22
CA TRP A 47 -7.76 0.42 2.82
C TRP A 47 -7.99 -1.02 2.36
N ARG A 48 -7.16 -1.95 2.81
CA ARG A 48 -7.32 -3.38 2.55
C ARG A 48 -8.61 -3.91 3.17
N GLU A 49 -8.81 -3.63 4.47
CA GLU A 49 -10.01 -4.03 5.21
C GLU A 49 -11.30 -3.49 4.59
N ALA A 50 -11.28 -2.27 4.05
CA ALA A 50 -12.44 -1.70 3.36
C ALA A 50 -12.89 -2.54 2.15
N ILE A 51 -11.95 -3.21 1.48
CA ILE A 51 -12.23 -4.07 0.31
C ILE A 51 -12.52 -5.51 0.74
N GLU A 52 -11.80 -6.04 1.73
CA GLU A 52 -12.03 -7.41 2.23
C GLU A 52 -13.40 -7.56 2.93
N ASN A 53 -13.90 -6.50 3.56
CA ASN A 53 -15.23 -6.47 4.19
C ASN A 53 -16.37 -6.18 3.21
N LEU A 54 -16.10 -6.17 1.91
CA LEU A 54 -17.10 -5.96 0.88
C LEU A 54 -17.82 -7.29 0.59
N GLU A 55 -19.12 -7.34 0.85
CA GLU A 55 -19.94 -8.55 0.64
C GLU A 55 -20.14 -8.87 -0.85
N VAL A 56 -20.06 -7.84 -1.69
CA VAL A 56 -20.15 -7.93 -3.16
C VAL A 56 -18.81 -7.53 -3.76
N GLY A 57 -18.44 -8.04 -4.94
CA GLY A 57 -17.21 -7.56 -5.60
C GLY A 57 -17.35 -6.11 -6.10
N CYS A 58 -16.22 -5.43 -6.36
CA CYS A 58 -16.20 -4.04 -6.84
C CYS A 58 -16.92 -3.82 -8.18
N LYS A 59 -17.22 -4.88 -8.95
CA LYS A 59 -18.01 -4.84 -10.18
C LYS A 59 -19.52 -4.77 -9.97
N GLN A 60 -19.99 -5.01 -8.75
CA GLN A 60 -21.42 -5.14 -8.40
C GLN A 60 -21.81 -4.17 -7.27
N LEU A 61 -21.14 -3.02 -7.19
CA LEU A 61 -21.48 -2.00 -6.20
C LEU A 61 -22.87 -1.45 -6.46
N THR A 62 -23.75 -1.55 -5.47
CA THR A 62 -25.02 -0.81 -5.43
C THR A 62 -24.78 0.58 -4.85
N ASP A 63 -25.77 1.48 -4.96
CA ASP A 63 -25.66 2.83 -4.40
C ASP A 63 -25.37 2.83 -2.90
N ASP A 64 -26.02 1.96 -2.11
CA ASP A 64 -25.77 1.86 -0.66
C ASP A 64 -24.34 1.38 -0.37
N VAL A 65 -23.89 0.33 -1.08
CA VAL A 65 -22.53 -0.20 -0.91
C VAL A 65 -21.49 0.83 -1.34
N GLN A 66 -21.70 1.53 -2.46
CA GLN A 66 -20.82 2.59 -2.93
C GLN A 66 -20.72 3.74 -1.91
N THR A 67 -21.86 4.13 -1.32
CA THR A 67 -21.90 5.19 -0.31
C THR A 67 -21.18 4.78 0.98
N ARG A 68 -21.36 3.53 1.43
CA ARG A 68 -20.66 3.00 2.60
C ARG A 68 -19.17 2.85 2.36
N LEU A 69 -18.77 2.39 1.18
CA LEU A 69 -17.36 2.27 0.84
C LEU A 69 -16.67 3.63 0.75
N ALA A 70 -17.37 4.66 0.27
CA ALA A 70 -16.88 6.04 0.30
C ALA A 70 -16.62 6.55 1.73
N LEU A 71 -17.49 6.18 2.68
CA LEU A 71 -17.31 6.48 4.10
C LEU A 71 -16.08 5.78 4.67
N GLU A 72 -15.85 4.50 4.33
CA GLU A 72 -14.66 3.77 4.75
C GLU A 72 -13.37 4.41 4.21
N PHE A 73 -13.33 4.77 2.91
CA PHE A 73 -12.20 5.49 2.32
C PHE A 73 -11.93 6.83 3.00
N THR A 74 -13.00 7.56 3.33
CA THR A 74 -12.92 8.80 4.12
C THR A 74 -12.30 8.54 5.49
N ASN A 75 -12.76 7.50 6.18
CA ASN A 75 -12.23 7.11 7.48
C ASN A 75 -10.75 6.70 7.41
N CYS A 76 -10.33 5.99 6.36
CA CYS A 76 -8.93 5.63 6.17
C CYS A 76 -8.02 6.85 5.93
N LEU A 77 -8.50 7.85 5.18
CA LEU A 77 -7.77 9.10 5.04
C LEU A 77 -7.67 9.82 6.39
N LEU A 78 -8.78 9.94 7.11
CA LEU A 78 -8.82 10.62 8.41
C LEU A 78 -7.89 9.95 9.42
N GLU A 79 -7.92 8.62 9.53
CA GLU A 79 -7.00 7.87 10.38
C GLU A 79 -5.54 8.18 10.05
N LYS A 80 -5.21 8.23 8.76
CA LYS A 80 -3.85 8.56 8.29
C LYS A 80 -3.44 10.00 8.63
N THR A 81 -4.38 10.93 8.65
CA THR A 81 -4.13 12.36 8.93
C THR A 81 -4.37 12.75 10.40
N GLY A 82 -4.67 11.80 11.28
CA GLY A 82 -4.97 12.06 12.70
C GLY A 82 -6.36 12.69 12.95
N GLY A 83 -7.26 12.58 11.99
CA GLY A 83 -8.66 13.00 12.10
C GLY A 83 -9.53 11.96 12.81
N THR A 84 -10.69 12.41 13.31
CA THR A 84 -11.69 11.54 13.95
C THR A 84 -12.49 10.78 12.90
N ARG A 85 -12.61 9.45 13.06
CA ARG A 85 -13.45 8.58 12.21
C ARG A 85 -14.94 8.82 12.47
N TYR A 86 -15.75 8.60 11.44
CA TYR A 86 -17.20 8.60 11.50
C TYR A 86 -17.72 7.16 11.52
N ILE A 87 -18.48 6.80 12.55
CA ILE A 87 -18.90 5.42 12.78
C ILE A 87 -20.41 5.30 12.54
N CYS A 88 -20.76 4.60 11.46
CA CYS A 88 -22.15 4.33 11.10
C CYS A 88 -22.38 2.82 10.97
N PRO A 89 -23.09 2.18 11.92
CA PRO A 89 -23.40 0.75 11.83
C PRO A 89 -24.12 0.36 10.54
N ARG A 90 -23.85 -0.84 10.02
CA ARG A 90 -24.55 -1.37 8.82
C ARG A 90 -26.05 -1.56 9.02
N SER A 91 -26.50 -1.75 10.26
CA SER A 91 -27.90 -1.89 10.63
C SER A 91 -28.73 -0.61 10.47
N ILE A 92 -28.08 0.55 10.30
CA ILE A 92 -28.74 1.85 10.19
C ILE A 92 -28.42 2.46 8.81
N PRO A 93 -29.41 3.03 8.09
CA PRO A 93 -29.16 3.78 6.87
C PRO A 93 -28.25 4.98 7.12
N LEU A 94 -27.32 5.29 6.20
CA LEU A 94 -26.40 6.41 6.37
C LEU A 94 -27.12 7.76 6.54
N SER A 95 -28.29 7.93 5.91
CA SER A 95 -29.13 9.14 6.08
C SER A 95 -29.64 9.34 7.52
N GLN A 96 -29.69 8.29 8.33
CA GLN A 96 -30.12 8.33 9.73
C GLN A 96 -28.94 8.29 10.72
N CYS A 97 -27.70 8.18 10.22
CA CYS A 97 -26.52 8.14 11.07
C CYS A 97 -26.14 9.55 11.54
N ASP A 98 -26.06 9.75 12.86
CA ASP A 98 -25.70 11.06 13.43
C ASP A 98 -24.27 11.50 13.08
N ASP A 99 -23.35 10.56 12.88
CA ASP A 99 -21.99 10.86 12.45
C ASP A 99 -21.94 11.40 11.02
N MET A 100 -22.86 10.99 10.14
CA MET A 100 -22.99 11.60 8.81
C MET A 100 -23.37 13.08 8.89
N LYS A 101 -24.24 13.47 9.84
CA LYS A 101 -24.60 14.88 10.09
C LYS A 101 -23.40 15.69 10.60
N LYS A 102 -22.55 15.09 11.44
CA LYS A 102 -21.31 15.73 11.91
C LYS A 102 -20.30 15.91 10.78
N MET A 103 -20.22 14.95 9.86
CA MET A 103 -19.32 14.98 8.71
C MET A 103 -19.64 16.11 7.73
N GLU A 104 -20.93 16.39 7.54
CA GLU A 104 -21.45 17.42 6.63
C GLU A 104 -20.72 18.77 6.77
N ASN A 105 -20.32 19.12 8.00
CA ASN A 105 -19.68 20.39 8.31
C ASN A 105 -18.18 20.50 7.98
N ARG A 106 -17.43 19.39 7.96
CA ARG A 106 -15.95 19.44 7.91
C ARG A 106 -15.32 18.56 6.86
N HIS A 107 -15.79 17.33 6.70
CA HIS A 107 -15.16 16.34 5.82
C HIS A 107 -16.08 15.87 4.69
N PHE A 108 -17.24 16.52 4.53
CA PHE A 108 -18.15 16.24 3.41
C PHE A 108 -17.48 16.35 2.03
N PRO A 109 -16.62 17.34 1.73
CA PRO A 109 -15.92 17.39 0.44
C PRO A 109 -14.99 16.19 0.21
N THR A 110 -14.35 15.69 1.27
CA THR A 110 -13.53 14.48 1.22
C THR A 110 -14.40 13.27 0.91
N PHE A 111 -15.52 13.13 1.61
CA PHE A 111 -16.49 12.08 1.37
C PHE A 111 -17.06 12.11 -0.05
N THR A 112 -17.44 13.27 -0.57
CA THR A 112 -17.99 13.38 -1.93
C THR A 112 -16.94 13.09 -3.01
N SER A 113 -15.69 13.47 -2.78
CA SER A 113 -14.57 13.08 -3.65
C SER A 113 -14.42 11.56 -3.71
N PHE A 114 -14.36 10.91 -2.55
CA PHE A 114 -14.30 9.44 -2.52
C PHE A 114 -15.54 8.81 -3.14
N PHE A 115 -16.74 9.29 -2.82
CA PHE A 115 -18.00 8.80 -3.38
C PHE A 115 -18.01 8.80 -4.91
N THR A 116 -17.50 9.88 -5.53
CA THR A 116 -17.41 10.02 -6.98
C THR A 116 -16.42 9.03 -7.59
N HIS A 117 -15.37 8.67 -6.85
CA HIS A 117 -14.29 7.82 -7.33
C HIS A 117 -14.33 6.38 -6.77
N THR A 118 -15.34 6.03 -5.96
CA THR A 118 -15.40 4.76 -5.22
C THR A 118 -15.20 3.56 -6.12
N GLN A 119 -15.90 3.51 -7.28
CA GLN A 119 -15.81 2.36 -8.19
C GLN A 119 -14.40 2.14 -8.71
N VAL A 120 -13.74 3.22 -9.15
CA VAL A 120 -12.37 3.17 -9.69
C VAL A 120 -11.38 2.79 -8.59
N ILE A 121 -11.50 3.38 -7.41
CA ILE A 121 -10.63 3.08 -6.26
C ILE A 121 -10.81 1.61 -5.84
N CYS A 122 -12.05 1.14 -5.74
CA CYS A 122 -12.38 -0.24 -5.37
C CYS A 122 -11.75 -1.22 -6.35
N LEU A 123 -11.98 -1.07 -7.66
CA LEU A 123 -11.44 -1.95 -8.69
C LEU A 123 -9.91 -2.01 -8.62
N PHE A 124 -9.29 -0.84 -8.54
CA PHE A 124 -7.83 -0.75 -8.45
C PHE A 124 -7.30 -1.46 -7.19
N LEU A 125 -7.89 -1.22 -6.00
CA LEU A 125 -7.45 -1.88 -4.76
C LEU A 125 -7.70 -3.39 -4.80
N GLN A 126 -8.83 -3.84 -5.32
CA GLN A 126 -9.15 -5.26 -5.47
C GLN A 126 -8.13 -5.96 -6.39
N GLU A 127 -7.73 -5.32 -7.49
CA GLU A 127 -6.67 -5.83 -8.38
C GLU A 127 -5.32 -5.92 -7.67
N GLN A 128 -4.92 -4.90 -6.89
CA GLN A 128 -3.67 -4.94 -6.13
C GLN A 128 -3.67 -6.09 -5.11
N LEU A 129 -4.76 -6.30 -4.39
CA LEU A 129 -4.88 -7.39 -3.42
C LEU A 129 -4.83 -8.77 -4.09
N TRP A 130 -5.48 -8.92 -5.25
CA TRP A 130 -5.42 -10.16 -6.02
C TRP A 130 -4.00 -10.43 -6.56
N HIS A 131 -3.30 -9.40 -7.03
CA HIS A 131 -1.91 -9.52 -7.48
C HIS A 131 -0.97 -9.94 -6.35
N GLU A 132 -1.12 -9.36 -5.15
CA GLU A 132 -0.37 -9.74 -3.95
C GLU A 132 -0.61 -11.23 -3.60
N GLN A 133 -1.88 -11.65 -3.55
CA GLN A 133 -2.27 -13.04 -3.26
C GLN A 133 -1.76 -14.05 -4.31
N THR A 134 -1.86 -13.69 -5.59
CA THR A 134 -1.42 -14.55 -6.69
C THR A 134 0.10 -14.67 -6.74
N GLY A 135 0.82 -13.57 -6.47
CA GLY A 135 2.29 -13.58 -6.36
C GLY A 135 2.77 -14.54 -5.27
N MET A 136 2.16 -14.49 -4.08
CA MET A 136 2.45 -15.42 -2.98
C MET A 136 2.15 -16.88 -3.35
N THR A 137 1.05 -17.13 -4.07
CA THR A 137 0.66 -18.49 -4.47
C THR A 137 1.63 -19.08 -5.50
N ILE A 138 2.07 -18.30 -6.48
CA ILE A 138 3.04 -18.75 -7.48
C ILE A 138 4.39 -19.05 -6.83
N ALA A 139 4.87 -18.18 -5.92
CA ALA A 139 6.11 -18.42 -5.19
C ALA A 139 6.06 -19.75 -4.42
N SER A 140 5.00 -19.98 -3.65
CA SER A 140 4.80 -21.22 -2.88
C SER A 140 4.75 -22.49 -3.73
N LEU A 141 4.26 -22.41 -4.97
CA LEU A 141 4.19 -23.55 -5.89
C LEU A 141 5.48 -23.76 -6.70
N SER A 142 6.32 -22.72 -6.82
CA SER A 142 7.62 -22.81 -7.50
C SER A 142 8.76 -23.29 -6.60
N GLU A 143 8.56 -23.20 -5.27
CA GLU A 143 9.51 -23.66 -4.25
C GLU A 143 9.26 -25.12 -3.78
N SER A 144 8.19 -25.76 -4.29
CA SER A 144 7.85 -27.17 -4.05
C SER A 144 8.23 -28.06 -5.23
#